data_AF-A0A516H5P5-F1
#
_entry.id   AF-A0A516H5P5-F1
#
_cell.length_a   1.000
_cell.length_b   1.000
_cell.length_c   1.000
_cell.angle_alpha   90.00
_cell.angle_beta   90.00
_cell.angle_gamma   90.00
#
_symmetry.space_group_name_H-M   'P 1'
#
loop_
_entity.id
_entity.type
_entity.pdbx_description
1 polymer ?
#
loop_
_entity_poly.entity_id
_entity_poly.type
_entity_poly.pdbx_seq_one_letter_code
_entity_poly.pdbx_strand_id
1 'polypeptide(L)'
;MRFAAAILLSLLFIPSARAQLPTVDPANQYRLIGPADRSDSRCIGQSETPLCAVETLLACFARRDAELCRIVWSGGEGVSGFLAKLQSSRYWWSYRIAAAELSGAGEALIAVAGRMCGLQTAEPDCFTTPAPPTSYRLRQVDGRWQVVDWQSPPGQHPAAH
;
A
#
# COMPACT_ATOMS: atom_id res chain seq x y z
N MET A 1 -50.78 -33.26 -9.39
CA MET A 1 -49.61 -32.70 -8.68
C MET A 1 -48.65 -32.14 -9.71
N ARG A 2 -48.53 -30.81 -9.82
CA ARG A 2 -47.57 -30.12 -10.71
C ARG A 2 -46.92 -29.01 -9.89
N PHE A 3 -45.67 -29.21 -9.48
CA PHE A 3 -44.88 -28.18 -8.80
C PHE A 3 -44.25 -27.29 -9.88
N ALA A 4 -44.72 -26.05 -9.96
CA ALA A 4 -44.10 -25.01 -10.78
C ALA A 4 -42.84 -24.51 -10.04
N ALA A 5 -41.66 -24.73 -10.63
CA ALA A 5 -40.40 -24.23 -10.13
C ALA A 5 -40.28 -22.74 -10.46
N ALA A 6 -40.41 -21.89 -9.44
CA ALA A 6 -40.10 -20.47 -9.54
C ALA A 6 -38.58 -20.29 -9.48
N ILE A 7 -37.97 -20.00 -10.63
CA ILE A 7 -36.56 -19.59 -10.72
C ILE A 7 -36.51 -18.13 -10.25
N LEU A 8 -36.20 -17.94 -8.96
CA LEU A 8 -35.87 -16.65 -8.39
C LEU A 8 -34.52 -16.21 -8.97
N LEU A 9 -34.59 -15.33 -9.96
CA LEU A 9 -33.46 -14.61 -10.52
C LEU A 9 -32.99 -13.58 -9.48
N SER A 10 -32.22 -14.03 -8.49
CA SER A 10 -31.54 -13.17 -7.52
C SER A 10 -30.49 -12.35 -8.27
N LEU A 11 -30.87 -11.15 -8.69
CA LEU A 11 -29.95 -10.08 -9.09
C LEU A 11 -28.98 -9.86 -7.93
N LEU A 12 -27.82 -10.52 -8.01
CA LEU A 12 -26.67 -10.22 -7.16
C LEU A 12 -26.25 -8.78 -7.47
N PHE A 13 -26.82 -7.84 -6.71
CA PHE A 13 -26.20 -6.55 -6.46
C PHE A 13 -24.89 -6.85 -5.73
N ILE A 14 -23.86 -7.21 -6.49
CA ILE A 14 -22.49 -7.16 -6.00
C ILE A 14 -22.29 -5.66 -5.75
N PRO A 15 -22.12 -5.21 -4.50
CA PRO A 15 -21.74 -3.83 -4.28
C PRO A 15 -20.45 -3.66 -5.04
N SER A 16 -20.47 -2.86 -6.11
CA SER A 16 -19.24 -2.34 -6.69
C SER A 16 -18.47 -1.81 -5.50
N ALA A 17 -17.35 -2.46 -5.18
CA ALA A 17 -16.50 -2.07 -4.07
C ALA A 17 -16.09 -0.63 -4.37
N ARG A 18 -16.89 0.33 -3.88
CA ARG A 18 -16.52 1.73 -3.93
C ARG A 18 -15.17 1.78 -3.26
N ALA A 19 -14.24 2.47 -3.91
CA ALA A 19 -12.93 2.77 -3.38
C ALA A 19 -13.09 3.34 -1.96
N GLN A 20 -13.06 2.49 -0.94
CA GLN A 20 -13.11 2.95 0.43
C GLN A 20 -11.72 3.47 0.74
N LEU A 21 -11.61 4.79 0.78
CA LEU A 21 -10.37 5.44 1.17
C LEU A 21 -10.04 5.08 2.61
N PRO A 22 -8.75 4.93 2.95
CA PRO A 22 -8.34 4.81 4.33
C PRO A 22 -8.66 6.09 5.11
N THR A 23 -8.94 5.93 6.40
CA THR A 23 -8.96 7.05 7.33
C THR A 23 -7.56 7.66 7.44
N VAL A 24 -7.49 8.99 7.50
CA VAL A 24 -6.27 9.73 7.81
C VAL A 24 -5.89 9.49 9.26
N ASP A 25 -4.64 9.11 9.50
CA ASP A 25 -4.13 8.85 10.84
C ASP A 25 -3.80 10.16 11.57
N PRO A 26 -4.05 10.27 12.88
CA PRO A 26 -3.54 11.36 13.71
C PRO A 26 -2.02 11.54 13.56
N ALA A 27 -1.52 12.78 13.68
CA ALA A 27 -0.12 13.11 13.40
C ALA A 27 0.92 12.35 14.26
N ASN A 28 0.52 11.89 15.44
CA ASN A 28 1.33 11.13 16.39
C ASN A 28 1.02 9.63 16.40
N GLN A 29 0.11 9.15 15.56
CA GLN A 29 -0.22 7.73 15.44
C GLN A 29 0.44 7.15 14.20
N TYR A 30 1.33 6.18 14.42
CA TYR A 30 2.04 5.52 13.34
C TYR A 30 1.79 4.02 13.38
N ARG A 31 1.71 3.45 12.19
CA ARG A 31 1.66 2.02 11.90
C ARG A 31 3.05 1.53 11.56
N LEU A 32 3.29 0.24 11.72
CA LEU A 32 4.57 -0.39 11.43
C LEU A 32 4.46 -1.40 10.29
N ILE A 33 5.37 -1.28 9.33
CA ILE A 33 5.70 -2.32 8.35
C ILE A 33 7.12 -2.80 8.66
N GLY A 34 7.25 -4.12 8.75
CA GLY A 34 8.49 -4.79 9.08
C GLY A 34 8.58 -6.17 8.42
N PRO A 35 9.50 -7.04 8.89
CA PRO A 35 9.62 -8.43 8.44
C PRO A 35 8.30 -9.23 8.56
N ALA A 36 8.22 -10.38 7.89
CA ALA A 36 7.00 -11.14 7.62
C ALA A 36 6.07 -11.37 8.84
N ASP A 37 6.63 -11.56 10.02
CA ASP A 37 5.95 -11.85 11.29
C ASP A 37 5.66 -10.60 12.14
N ARG A 38 6.12 -9.42 11.73
CA ARG A 38 6.04 -8.19 12.54
C ARG A 38 5.65 -6.98 11.71
N SER A 39 4.34 -6.78 11.56
CA SER A 39 3.72 -5.60 10.95
C SER A 39 2.31 -5.43 11.52
N ASP A 40 1.85 -4.19 11.64
CA ASP A 40 0.48 -3.91 12.13
C ASP A 40 -0.57 -4.10 11.02
N SER A 41 -0.11 -4.14 9.77
CA SER A 41 -0.95 -4.27 8.59
C SER A 41 -1.51 -5.68 8.41
N ARG A 42 -2.82 -5.77 8.23
CA ARG A 42 -3.53 -6.98 7.78
C ARG A 42 -3.68 -7.07 6.26
N CYS A 43 -3.22 -6.05 5.55
CA CYS A 43 -3.38 -5.90 4.11
C CYS A 43 -2.22 -6.46 3.30
N ILE A 44 -1.11 -6.87 3.92
CA ILE A 44 0.08 -7.25 3.16
C ILE A 44 -0.22 -8.50 2.31
N GLY A 45 -0.05 -8.37 0.99
CA GLY A 45 -0.39 -9.40 0.00
C GLY A 45 -1.80 -9.25 -0.59
N GLN A 46 -2.51 -8.17 -0.25
CA GLN A 46 -3.87 -7.87 -0.70
C GLN A 46 -3.90 -6.60 -1.59
N SER A 47 -4.91 -6.50 -2.43
CA SER A 47 -5.10 -5.40 -3.40
C SER A 47 -6.56 -5.01 -3.61
N GLU A 48 -7.46 -5.49 -2.77
CA GLU A 48 -8.91 -5.30 -2.87
C GLU A 48 -9.32 -3.87 -2.50
N THR A 49 -8.47 -3.15 -1.77
CA THR A 49 -8.68 -1.76 -1.39
C THR A 49 -7.46 -0.89 -1.72
N PRO A 50 -7.63 0.43 -1.88
CA PRO A 50 -6.51 1.35 -2.05
C PRO A 50 -5.49 1.26 -0.91
N LEU A 51 -5.96 1.14 0.34
CA LEU A 51 -5.07 0.98 1.49
C LEU A 51 -4.24 -0.29 1.37
N CYS A 52 -4.87 -1.41 1.03
CA CYS A 52 -4.14 -2.67 0.97
C CYS A 52 -3.11 -2.71 -0.15
N ALA A 53 -3.40 -2.05 -1.28
CA ALA A 53 -2.42 -1.88 -2.34
C ALA A 53 -1.20 -1.07 -1.89
N VAL A 54 -1.40 0.05 -1.16
CA VAL A 54 -0.30 0.85 -0.60
C VAL A 54 0.50 0.06 0.44
N GLU A 55 -0.15 -0.55 1.42
CA GLU A 55 0.54 -1.28 2.49
C GLU A 55 1.30 -2.50 1.95
N THR A 56 0.78 -3.19 0.92
CA THR A 56 1.49 -4.26 0.21
C THR A 56 2.70 -3.72 -0.55
N LEU A 57 2.61 -2.55 -1.20
CA LEU A 57 3.76 -1.94 -1.89
C LEU A 57 4.87 -1.56 -0.89
N LEU A 58 4.48 -0.93 0.23
CA LEU A 58 5.42 -0.58 1.30
C LEU A 58 6.11 -1.83 1.87
N ALA A 59 5.37 -2.91 2.07
CA ALA A 59 5.94 -4.20 2.49
C ALA A 59 6.85 -4.82 1.43
N CYS A 60 6.50 -4.71 0.15
CA CYS A 60 7.37 -5.08 -0.97
C CYS A 60 8.74 -4.40 -0.86
N PHE A 61 8.79 -3.09 -0.59
CA PHE A 61 10.07 -2.38 -0.43
C PHE A 61 10.81 -2.76 0.86
N ALA A 62 10.10 -2.82 1.99
CA ALA A 62 10.69 -3.15 3.30
C ALA A 62 11.29 -4.57 3.34
N ARG A 63 10.64 -5.52 2.64
CA ARG A 63 11.00 -6.95 2.63
C ARG A 63 11.80 -7.35 1.39
N ARG A 64 11.77 -6.53 0.34
CA ARG A 64 12.30 -6.80 -1.01
C ARG A 64 11.70 -8.07 -1.63
N ASP A 65 10.39 -8.21 -1.46
CA ASP A 65 9.62 -9.37 -1.91
C ASP A 65 8.96 -9.08 -3.27
N ALA A 66 9.49 -9.71 -4.32
CA ALA A 66 9.02 -9.51 -5.69
C ALA A 66 7.56 -9.96 -5.91
N GLU A 67 7.08 -10.96 -5.17
CA GLU A 67 5.69 -11.39 -5.28
C GLU A 67 4.75 -10.33 -4.72
N LEU A 68 5.11 -9.71 -3.59
CA LEU A 68 4.36 -8.57 -3.06
C LEU A 68 4.34 -7.40 -4.05
N CYS A 69 5.49 -7.09 -4.67
CA CYS A 69 5.56 -6.00 -5.65
C CYS A 69 4.66 -6.28 -6.87
N ARG A 70 4.66 -7.52 -7.37
CA ARG A 70 3.87 -7.94 -8.53
C ARG A 70 2.35 -7.87 -8.30
N ILE A 71 1.89 -8.04 -7.05
CA ILE A 71 0.45 -7.95 -6.73
C ILE A 71 -0.11 -6.55 -7.01
N VAL A 72 0.68 -5.51 -6.73
CA VAL A 72 0.17 -4.13 -6.63
C VAL A 72 0.81 -3.15 -7.60
N TRP A 73 1.87 -3.53 -8.32
CA TRP A 73 2.60 -2.61 -9.19
C TRP A 73 2.88 -3.22 -10.56
N SER A 74 2.11 -2.80 -11.57
CA SER A 74 2.26 -3.26 -12.96
C SER A 74 3.48 -2.70 -13.68
N GLY A 75 3.97 -1.51 -13.31
CA GLY A 75 5.22 -0.95 -13.85
C GLY A 75 6.48 -1.61 -13.29
N GLY A 76 6.33 -2.56 -12.36
CA GLY A 76 7.40 -3.09 -11.53
C GLY A 76 8.08 -4.36 -12.05
N GLU A 77 7.67 -4.98 -13.16
CA GLU A 77 8.21 -6.31 -13.54
C GLU A 77 9.75 -6.31 -13.72
N GLY A 78 10.33 -5.22 -14.20
CA GLY A 78 11.80 -5.06 -14.29
C GLY A 78 12.47 -4.52 -13.02
N VAL A 79 11.79 -3.63 -12.28
CA VAL A 79 12.34 -2.96 -11.08
C VAL A 79 12.21 -3.82 -9.83
N SER A 80 11.18 -4.66 -9.72
CA SER A 80 10.98 -5.63 -8.64
C SER A 80 12.12 -6.66 -8.63
N GLY A 81 12.53 -7.13 -9.82
CA GLY A 81 13.70 -8.01 -9.95
C GLY A 81 15.01 -7.32 -9.57
N PHE A 82 15.16 -6.02 -9.80
CA PHE A 82 16.31 -5.22 -9.37
C PHE A 82 16.32 -5.00 -7.85
N LEU A 83 15.19 -4.61 -7.26
CA LEU A 83 15.04 -4.44 -5.81
C LEU A 83 15.29 -5.75 -5.06
N ALA A 84 14.80 -6.88 -5.58
CA ALA A 84 15.08 -8.21 -5.05
C ALA A 84 16.59 -8.54 -5.05
N LYS A 85 17.34 -8.10 -6.07
CA LYS A 85 18.80 -8.32 -6.16
C LYS A 85 19.61 -7.46 -5.19
N LEU A 86 19.08 -6.33 -4.73
CA LEU A 86 19.85 -5.43 -3.89
C LEU A 86 20.11 -5.98 -2.47
N GLN A 87 19.47 -7.08 -2.04
CA GLN A 87 19.53 -7.92 -0.81
C GLN A 87 20.06 -7.41 0.57
N SER A 88 20.68 -6.24 0.70
CA SER A 88 21.52 -5.86 1.84
C SER A 88 20.81 -5.16 3.00
N SER A 89 19.50 -4.94 2.97
CA SER A 89 18.78 -4.46 4.17
C SER A 89 17.26 -4.66 4.07
N ARG A 90 16.75 -5.57 4.91
CA ARG A 90 15.37 -5.53 5.38
C ARG A 90 15.28 -4.41 6.41
N TYR A 91 14.24 -3.60 6.35
CA TYR A 91 14.11 -2.46 7.25
C TYR A 91 12.72 -2.36 7.83
N TRP A 92 12.68 -1.70 8.97
CA TRP A 92 11.44 -1.30 9.62
C TRP A 92 11.04 0.07 9.09
N TRP A 93 9.75 0.23 8.79
CA TRP A 93 9.18 1.46 8.29
C TRP A 93 7.96 1.81 9.13
N SER A 94 8.03 2.94 9.80
CA SER A 94 6.89 3.50 10.53
C SER A 94 6.24 4.57 9.69
N TYR A 95 4.93 4.52 9.54
CA TYR A 95 4.20 5.41 8.64
C TYR A 95 2.84 5.78 9.18
N ARG A 96 2.24 6.79 8.58
CA ARG A 96 0.86 7.20 8.80
C ARG A 96 0.24 7.62 7.48
N ILE A 97 -1.06 7.40 7.34
CA ILE A 97 -1.85 7.96 6.25
C ILE A 97 -2.02 9.45 6.53
N ALA A 98 -1.36 10.29 5.73
CA ALA A 98 -1.37 11.74 5.90
C ALA A 98 -2.53 12.42 5.16
N ALA A 99 -2.97 11.85 4.04
CA ALA A 99 -4.14 12.27 3.30
C ALA A 99 -4.65 11.10 2.44
N ALA A 100 -5.94 11.10 2.13
CA ALA A 100 -6.54 10.17 1.19
C ALA A 100 -7.72 10.85 0.48
N GLU A 101 -7.74 10.79 -0.86
CA GLU A 101 -8.81 11.37 -1.66
C GLU A 101 -9.10 10.55 -2.92
N LEU A 102 -10.35 10.67 -3.41
CA LEU A 102 -10.73 10.13 -4.71
C LEU A 102 -10.54 11.24 -5.75
N SER A 103 -9.86 10.89 -6.83
CA SER A 103 -9.80 11.72 -8.02
C SER A 103 -11.03 11.46 -8.89
N GLY A 104 -11.46 12.48 -9.64
CA GLY A 104 -12.63 12.42 -10.53
C GLY A 104 -12.57 11.35 -11.63
N ALA A 105 -11.40 10.73 -11.86
CA ALA A 105 -11.20 9.63 -12.80
C ALA A 105 -11.39 8.22 -12.19
N GLY A 106 -11.91 8.11 -10.96
CA GLY A 106 -12.00 6.82 -10.27
C GLY A 106 -10.65 6.31 -9.75
N GLU A 107 -9.65 7.19 -9.70
CA GLU A 107 -8.35 6.93 -9.08
C GLU A 107 -8.40 7.32 -7.59
N ALA A 108 -7.53 6.71 -6.79
CA ALA A 108 -7.30 7.11 -5.41
C ALA A 108 -5.89 7.73 -5.29
N LEU A 109 -5.78 8.78 -4.51
CA LEU A 109 -4.51 9.37 -4.09
C LEU A 109 -4.37 9.18 -2.60
N ILE A 110 -3.28 8.53 -2.17
CA ILE A 110 -2.97 8.31 -0.76
C ILE A 110 -1.59 8.90 -0.48
N ALA A 111 -1.53 9.89 0.40
CA ALA A 111 -0.28 10.46 0.88
C ALA A 111 0.16 9.73 2.16
N VAL A 112 1.39 9.23 2.16
CA VAL A 112 1.98 8.50 3.29
C VAL A 112 3.20 9.26 3.81
N ALA A 113 3.15 9.67 5.06
CA ALA A 113 4.33 10.16 5.77
C ALA A 113 4.97 9.00 6.50
N GLY A 114 6.27 8.81 6.35
CA GLY A 114 6.96 7.70 7.02
C GLY A 114 8.40 8.00 7.36
N ARG A 115 8.97 7.11 8.17
CA ARG A 115 10.33 7.18 8.70
C ARG A 115 10.93 5.79 8.73
N MET A 116 12.23 5.73 8.48
CA MET A 116 13.00 4.49 8.62
C MET A 116 13.30 4.26 10.10
N CYS A 117 13.09 3.02 10.54
CA CYS A 117 13.38 2.58 11.91
C CYS A 117 14.59 1.63 11.90
N GLY A 118 15.28 1.55 13.04
CA GLY A 118 16.63 1.00 13.25
C GLY A 118 17.17 0.02 12.20
N LEU A 119 17.72 0.54 11.09
CA LEU A 119 18.40 -0.25 10.06
C LEU A 119 19.56 -1.10 10.61
N GLN A 120 20.20 -0.63 11.69
CA GLN A 120 21.40 -1.24 12.25
C GLN A 120 21.11 -2.22 13.41
N THR A 121 19.95 -2.14 14.05
CA THR A 121 19.64 -2.92 15.27
C THR A 121 18.48 -3.90 15.09
N ALA A 122 17.82 -3.93 13.93
CA ALA A 122 16.63 -4.76 13.67
C ALA A 122 15.48 -4.54 14.68
N GLU A 123 15.45 -3.38 15.33
CA GLU A 123 14.42 -2.97 16.28
C GLU A 123 13.42 -1.98 15.64
N PRO A 124 12.16 -1.97 16.09
CA PRO A 124 11.12 -1.09 15.57
C PRO A 124 11.28 0.37 16.03
N ASP A 125 12.27 0.68 16.88
CA ASP A 125 12.47 2.03 17.39
C ASP A 125 12.91 2.97 16.26
N CYS A 126 12.14 4.04 16.11
CA CYS A 126 12.31 5.01 15.04
C CYS A 126 12.88 6.30 15.60
N PHE A 127 14.10 6.63 15.20
CA PHE A 127 14.83 7.79 15.71
C PHE A 127 14.89 8.96 14.72
N THR A 128 14.25 8.80 13.55
CA THR A 128 14.30 9.79 12.47
C THR A 128 12.99 10.57 12.39
N THR A 129 13.10 11.85 12.04
CA THR A 129 11.95 12.70 11.70
C THR A 129 11.23 12.09 10.48
N PRO A 130 9.88 12.05 10.47
CA PRO A 130 9.13 11.64 9.29
C PRO A 130 9.53 12.45 8.05
N ALA A 131 9.76 11.75 6.95
CA ALA A 131 9.91 12.39 5.66
C ALA A 131 8.61 13.12 5.27
N PRO A 132 8.67 14.15 4.40
CA PRO A 132 7.50 14.69 3.75
C PRO A 132 6.64 13.58 3.13
N PRO A 133 5.30 13.71 3.11
CA PRO A 133 4.44 12.66 2.60
C PRO A 133 4.72 12.34 1.12
N THR A 134 4.89 11.06 0.81
CA THR A 134 4.91 10.55 -0.56
C THR A 134 3.48 10.25 -0.99
N SER A 135 3.05 10.82 -2.12
CA SER A 135 1.72 10.55 -2.70
C SER A 135 1.77 9.36 -3.66
N TYR A 136 0.97 8.34 -3.37
CA TYR A 136 0.75 7.16 -4.20
C TYR A 136 -0.54 7.33 -4.99
N ARG A 137 -0.46 7.17 -6.30
CA ARG A 137 -1.62 7.20 -7.20
C ARG A 137 -2.02 5.77 -7.53
N LEU A 138 -3.29 5.46 -7.31
CA LEU A 138 -3.83 4.13 -7.45
C LEU A 138 -5.01 4.10 -8.41
N ARG A 139 -5.10 3.02 -9.16
CA ARG A 139 -6.22 2.75 -10.08
C ARG A 139 -6.61 1.29 -9.99
N GLN A 140 -7.90 1.01 -10.19
CA GLN A 140 -8.39 -0.36 -10.28
C GLN A 140 -8.15 -0.93 -11.69
N VAL A 141 -7.53 -2.11 -11.77
CA VAL A 141 -7.25 -2.87 -12.99
C VAL A 141 -7.65 -4.31 -12.73
N ASP A 142 -8.57 -4.85 -13.53
CA ASP A 142 -9.12 -6.21 -13.37
C ASP A 142 -9.61 -6.51 -11.95
N GLY A 143 -10.32 -5.54 -11.36
CA GLY A 143 -10.87 -5.65 -10.00
C GLY A 143 -9.87 -5.43 -8.86
N ARG A 144 -8.56 -5.26 -9.16
CA ARG A 144 -7.50 -5.06 -8.17
C ARG A 144 -6.96 -3.63 -8.19
N TRP A 145 -6.69 -3.06 -7.03
CA TRP A 145 -6.01 -1.78 -6.91
C TRP A 145 -4.53 -1.94 -7.19
N GLN A 146 -4.04 -1.13 -8.12
CA GLN A 146 -2.62 -1.05 -8.44
C GLN A 146 -2.12 0.35 -8.21
N VAL A 147 -0.93 0.45 -7.64
CA VAL A 147 -0.15 1.68 -7.63
C VAL A 147 0.39 1.88 -9.04
N VAL A 148 -0.07 2.93 -9.70
CA VAL A 148 0.34 3.27 -11.08
C VAL A 148 1.51 4.24 -11.09
N ASP A 149 1.68 5.01 -10.02
CA ASP A 149 2.67 6.07 -9.91
C ASP A 149 2.86 6.50 -8.44
N TRP A 150 4.00 7.10 -8.11
CA TRP A 150 4.21 7.79 -6.83
C TRP A 150 5.22 8.94 -7.00
N GLN A 151 4.97 10.06 -6.32
CA GLN A 151 5.86 11.20 -6.37
C GLN A 151 7.06 11.00 -5.41
N SER A 152 8.18 10.55 -5.98
CA SER A 152 9.54 10.37 -5.41
C SER A 152 9.72 9.28 -4.32
N PRO A 153 10.85 8.54 -4.33
CA PRO A 153 11.12 7.45 -3.38
C PRO A 153 11.29 7.97 -1.93
N PRO A 154 11.02 7.13 -0.91
CA PRO A 154 11.26 7.50 0.48
C PRO A 154 12.71 7.97 0.69
N GLY A 155 12.90 9.20 1.18
CA GLY A 155 14.21 9.73 1.58
C GLY A 155 14.95 10.61 0.58
N GLN A 156 14.31 11.10 -0.50
CA GLN A 156 14.94 12.09 -1.40
C GLN A 156 14.06 13.31 -1.64
N HIS A 157 14.28 14.37 -0.87
CA HIS A 157 14.25 15.74 -1.41
C HIS A 157 15.49 16.50 -0.89
N PRO A 158 16.28 17.15 -1.78
CA PRO A 158 17.29 18.11 -1.37
C PRO A 158 16.64 19.31 -0.68
N ALA A 159 17.45 19.98 0.14
CA ALA A 159 17.10 21.00 1.11
C ALA A 159 16.09 22.07 0.64
N ALA A 160 15.30 22.53 1.62
CA ALA A 160 14.57 23.79 1.58
C ALA A 160 15.48 24.95 1.12
N HIS A 161 14.92 25.82 0.28
CA HIS A 161 15.47 27.16 0.06
C HIS A 161 15.29 28.03 1.31
#